data_AF-A0A8J3P1I6-F1
#
_entry.id   AF-A0A8J3P1I6-F1
#
_cell.length_a   1.000
_cell.length_b   1.000
_cell.length_c   1.000
_cell.angle_alpha   90.00
_cell.angle_beta   90.00
_cell.angle_gamma   90.00
#
_symmetry.space_group_name_H-M   'P 1'
#
loop_
_entity.id
_entity.type
_entity.pdbx_description
1 polymer ?
#
loop_
_entity_poly.entity_id
_entity_poly.type
_entity_poly.pdbx_seq_one_letter_code
_entity_poly.pdbx_strand_id
1 'polypeptide(L)'
;MTSRRSRRIRTTALLVLVFVPAMLLGLPQPAYAHAHLVGTDPAEGAVLQAAPDRVLFTFDEAVRGVPGGVQIYGPQGEQVEARPTVTGTELEVVPAARLGNGTTVITWRVVSDDGHPISGSLTFSVGAPTPVTTPASSDSSNLPELPWTLTLARVVGYLGLLLATGLVAFAAMFLPTDPATDRPRRRSATLTRAAAAVAATAWLAALPITALYLLGGGPKLLSQGATWSSLPPTEYAVAAAVAGGLALAVALLSPGSASPQRRIAAAAAAVLAVMAPALVGHTRAASPELLVIGADALHLLAGSIWLGGLVGLALTLPGLSSHGTTAAEVLARFSTAAAGVLAALVATGSLLTWRILGSWTALVDTSYGRLVLAKIAVVSAALAIAAWNRWSLLPRLQHAANKTNRQAHARPVVRATAIEGAVLAVALLITGFLVDTSPEGGTRPASASAQANPDTHETTLGDVNVRASLTPLTRGPNTLALRLSTPAGEPTEGVAPPVVRLSSDGATLGDIPLTQVSAGSYTAQVMLPVSGTWRMQVSLRVSQFANPVGELEFVVGG
;
A
#
# COMPACT_ATOMS: atom_id res chain seq x y z
N MET A 1 29.22 -40.80 -2.81
CA MET A 1 28.15 -39.93 -2.25
C MET A 1 28.11 -38.51 -2.87
N THR A 2 29.15 -38.04 -3.55
CA THR A 2 29.26 -36.69 -4.17
C THR A 2 28.38 -36.47 -5.41
N SER A 3 28.14 -37.50 -6.23
CA SER A 3 27.37 -37.37 -7.48
C SER A 3 25.87 -37.08 -7.26
N ARG A 4 25.24 -37.67 -6.24
CA ARG A 4 23.82 -37.45 -5.91
C ARG A 4 23.51 -36.03 -5.43
N ARG A 5 24.44 -35.39 -4.68
CA ARG A 5 24.30 -33.98 -4.23
C ARG A 5 24.40 -33.00 -5.40
N SER A 6 25.33 -33.22 -6.34
CA SER A 6 25.47 -32.38 -7.54
C SER A 6 24.27 -32.46 -8.48
N ARG A 7 23.67 -33.66 -8.62
CA ARG A 7 22.43 -33.85 -9.41
C ARG A 7 21.25 -33.10 -8.81
N ARG A 8 21.07 -33.14 -7.48
CA ARG A 8 19.96 -32.44 -6.80
C ARG A 8 20.02 -30.92 -6.99
N ILE A 9 21.20 -30.32 -6.86
CA ILE A 9 21.40 -28.87 -7.04
C ILE A 9 21.12 -28.46 -8.50
N ARG A 10 21.54 -29.28 -9.48
CA ARG A 10 21.24 -29.05 -10.90
C ARG A 10 19.76 -29.15 -11.24
N THR A 11 19.03 -30.11 -10.66
CA THR A 11 17.58 -30.23 -10.85
C THR A 11 16.78 -29.10 -10.20
N THR A 12 17.20 -28.58 -9.04
CA THR A 12 16.53 -27.42 -8.42
C THR A 12 16.76 -26.15 -9.22
N ALA A 13 17.97 -25.94 -9.76
CA ALA A 13 18.26 -24.84 -10.67
C ALA A 13 17.45 -24.93 -11.97
N LEU A 14 17.29 -26.15 -12.54
CA LEU A 14 16.47 -26.36 -13.73
C LEU A 14 14.96 -26.14 -13.47
N LEU A 15 14.47 -26.54 -12.30
CA LEU A 15 13.07 -26.32 -11.92
C LEU A 15 12.76 -24.83 -11.77
N VAL A 16 13.65 -24.03 -11.15
CA VAL A 16 13.51 -22.56 -11.09
C VAL A 16 13.51 -21.95 -12.50
N LEU A 17 14.34 -22.46 -13.41
CA LEU A 17 14.43 -21.95 -14.79
C LEU A 17 13.19 -22.24 -15.64
N VAL A 18 12.43 -23.30 -15.34
CA VAL A 18 11.25 -23.73 -16.13
C VAL A 18 9.93 -23.30 -15.48
N PHE A 19 9.85 -23.23 -14.14
CA PHE A 19 8.61 -22.87 -13.44
C PHE A 19 8.33 -21.36 -13.44
N VAL A 20 9.37 -20.52 -13.40
CA VAL A 20 9.22 -19.06 -13.41
C VAL A 20 8.58 -18.56 -14.71
N PRO A 21 8.98 -19.01 -15.92
CA PRO A 21 8.29 -18.67 -17.16
C PRO A 21 6.84 -19.16 -17.22
N ALA A 22 6.56 -20.38 -16.73
CA ALA A 22 5.22 -20.97 -16.78
C ALA A 22 4.19 -20.25 -15.88
N MET A 23 4.64 -19.68 -14.75
CA MET A 23 3.79 -18.87 -13.87
C MET A 23 3.54 -17.45 -14.40
N LEU A 24 4.33 -16.98 -15.36
CA LEU A 24 4.19 -15.67 -16.00
C LEU A 24 3.21 -15.69 -17.20
N LEU A 25 2.66 -16.85 -17.58
CA LEU A 25 1.75 -16.99 -18.74
C LEU A 25 0.31 -16.50 -18.51
N GLY A 26 -0.02 -15.97 -17.33
CA GLY A 26 -1.26 -15.24 -17.13
C GLY A 26 -1.13 -13.83 -17.71
N LEU A 27 -2.02 -13.46 -18.64
CA LEU A 27 -2.11 -12.08 -19.14
C LEU A 27 -2.25 -11.13 -17.92
N PRO A 28 -1.40 -10.10 -17.80
CA PRO A 28 -1.52 -9.14 -16.70
C PRO A 28 -2.85 -8.40 -16.84
N GLN A 29 -3.59 -8.30 -15.74
CA GLN A 29 -4.60 -7.26 -15.58
C GLN A 29 -3.95 -6.23 -14.66
N PRO A 30 -3.89 -4.94 -15.05
CA PRO A 30 -3.42 -3.90 -14.13
C PRO A 30 -4.30 -3.94 -12.87
N ALA A 31 -3.70 -4.17 -11.72
CA ALA A 31 -4.34 -3.98 -10.43
C ALA A 31 -4.11 -2.52 -10.06
N TYR A 32 -5.17 -1.72 -10.01
CA TYR A 32 -5.06 -0.36 -9.52
C TYR A 32 -4.98 -0.42 -8.00
N ALA A 33 -4.28 0.53 -7.42
CA ALA A 33 -4.08 0.59 -5.99
C ALA A 33 -5.30 1.25 -5.34
N HIS A 34 -5.93 2.24 -5.96
CA HIS A 34 -7.09 2.88 -5.36
C HIS A 34 -8.26 2.92 -6.33
N ALA A 35 -9.44 2.66 -5.81
CA ALA A 35 -10.67 2.96 -6.51
C ALA A 35 -10.72 4.45 -6.90
N HIS A 36 -10.94 4.72 -8.18
CA HIS A 36 -11.18 6.04 -8.71
C HIS A 36 -12.66 6.23 -9.00
N LEU A 37 -13.20 7.40 -8.66
CA LEU A 37 -14.55 7.76 -9.05
C LEU A 37 -14.59 7.95 -10.57
N VAL A 38 -15.38 7.12 -11.25
CA VAL A 38 -15.51 7.15 -12.72
C VAL A 38 -16.80 7.82 -13.19
N GLY A 39 -17.82 7.92 -12.34
CA GLY A 39 -19.08 8.58 -12.68
C GLY A 39 -19.97 8.84 -11.47
N THR A 40 -20.89 9.79 -11.65
CA THR A 40 -21.95 10.09 -10.68
C THR A 40 -23.29 10.30 -11.39
N ASP A 41 -24.37 9.92 -10.73
CA ASP A 41 -25.73 10.27 -11.11
C ASP A 41 -26.46 10.83 -9.87
N PRO A 42 -26.75 12.14 -9.79
CA PRO A 42 -26.55 13.16 -10.82
C PRO A 42 -25.08 13.42 -11.17
N ALA A 43 -24.83 13.91 -12.39
CA ALA A 43 -23.51 14.36 -12.79
C ALA A 43 -23.05 15.58 -11.97
N GLU A 44 -21.73 15.74 -11.79
CA GLU A 44 -21.15 16.93 -11.16
C GLU A 44 -21.63 18.22 -11.86
N GLY A 45 -22.12 19.16 -11.07
CA GLY A 45 -22.67 20.43 -11.52
C GLY A 45 -24.06 20.35 -12.17
N ALA A 46 -24.72 19.18 -12.19
CA ALA A 46 -26.02 19.03 -12.83
C ALA A 46 -27.09 19.94 -12.19
N VAL A 47 -27.99 20.48 -13.02
CA VAL A 47 -29.18 21.22 -12.60
C VAL A 47 -30.42 20.40 -12.92
N LEU A 48 -31.08 19.90 -11.88
CA LEU A 48 -32.21 18.99 -11.96
C LEU A 48 -33.53 19.74 -11.84
N GLN A 49 -34.56 19.31 -12.58
CA GLN A 49 -35.90 19.88 -12.43
C GLN A 49 -36.59 19.47 -11.13
N ALA A 50 -36.26 18.28 -10.61
CA ALA A 50 -36.80 17.74 -9.37
C ALA A 50 -35.68 17.11 -8.54
N ALA A 51 -35.84 17.13 -7.22
CA ALA A 51 -34.90 16.50 -6.30
C ALA A 51 -34.83 14.98 -6.58
N PRO A 52 -33.62 14.40 -6.67
CA PRO A 52 -33.45 12.97 -6.91
C PRO A 52 -33.76 12.19 -5.63
N ASP A 53 -34.31 10.99 -5.78
CA ASP A 53 -34.59 10.09 -4.64
C ASP A 53 -33.32 9.39 -4.12
N ARG A 54 -32.29 9.28 -4.98
CA ARG A 54 -30.98 8.72 -4.66
C ARG A 54 -29.88 9.42 -5.46
N VAL A 55 -28.66 9.33 -4.97
CA VAL A 55 -27.44 9.71 -5.68
C VAL A 55 -26.54 8.50 -5.79
N LEU A 56 -26.04 8.21 -6.98
CA LEU A 56 -25.16 7.08 -7.27
C LEU A 56 -23.75 7.56 -7.58
N PHE A 57 -22.76 6.93 -6.98
CA PHE A 57 -21.34 7.08 -7.29
C PHE A 57 -20.81 5.75 -7.80
N THR A 58 -20.11 5.77 -8.94
CA THR A 58 -19.53 4.57 -9.55
C THR A 58 -18.00 4.68 -9.54
N PHE A 59 -17.35 3.63 -9.06
CA PHE A 59 -15.89 3.49 -9.01
C PHE A 59 -15.40 2.44 -10.02
N ASP A 60 -14.12 2.44 -10.36
CA ASP A 60 -13.52 1.38 -11.20
C ASP A 60 -13.06 0.15 -10.41
N GLU A 61 -13.04 0.24 -9.08
CA GLU A 61 -12.77 -0.88 -8.17
C GLU A 61 -13.78 -0.93 -7.03
N ALA A 62 -13.86 -2.09 -6.37
CA ALA A 62 -14.77 -2.27 -5.26
C ALA A 62 -14.38 -1.36 -4.09
N VAL A 63 -15.39 -0.77 -3.44
CA VAL A 63 -15.22 0.10 -2.28
C VAL A 63 -15.99 -0.43 -1.08
N ARG A 64 -15.68 0.10 0.10
CA ARG A 64 -16.35 -0.19 1.37
C ARG A 64 -16.76 1.11 2.06
N GLY A 65 -17.97 1.13 2.62
CA GLY A 65 -18.49 2.29 3.33
C GLY A 65 -17.76 2.54 4.66
N VAL A 66 -17.56 3.81 4.99
CA VAL A 66 -17.04 4.24 6.30
C VAL A 66 -18.20 4.81 7.14
N PRO A 67 -18.37 4.40 8.41
CA PRO A 67 -19.38 5.00 9.28
C PRO A 67 -19.23 6.52 9.36
N GLY A 68 -20.31 7.26 9.05
CA GLY A 68 -20.29 8.73 9.02
C GLY A 68 -19.47 9.34 7.87
N GLY A 69 -19.03 8.52 6.92
CA GLY A 69 -18.20 8.94 5.78
C GLY A 69 -18.95 9.68 4.68
N VAL A 70 -20.29 9.64 4.67
CA VAL A 70 -21.12 10.38 3.70
C VAL A 70 -21.96 11.42 4.42
N GLN A 71 -21.89 12.67 3.95
CA GLN A 71 -22.62 13.79 4.52
C GLN A 71 -23.25 14.62 3.39
N ILE A 72 -24.51 15.00 3.58
CA ILE A 72 -25.27 15.82 2.61
C ILE A 72 -25.49 17.19 3.23
N TYR A 73 -25.19 18.23 2.48
CA TYR A 73 -25.40 19.63 2.83
C TYR A 73 -26.34 20.28 1.82
N GLY A 74 -27.41 20.86 2.32
CA GLY A 74 -28.39 21.57 1.50
C GLY A 74 -27.99 23.02 1.18
N PRO A 75 -28.86 23.74 0.46
CA PRO A 75 -28.60 25.09 -0.07
C PRO A 75 -28.25 26.15 0.98
N GLN A 76 -28.67 25.97 2.23
CA GLN A 76 -28.44 26.91 3.33
C GLN A 76 -27.31 26.42 4.26
N GLY A 77 -26.59 25.36 3.87
CA GLY A 77 -25.54 24.72 4.67
C GLY A 77 -26.09 23.78 5.75
N GLU A 78 -27.40 23.51 5.74
CA GLU A 78 -28.05 22.57 6.65
C GLU A 78 -27.65 21.12 6.32
N GLN A 79 -27.38 20.32 7.35
CA GLN A 79 -27.03 18.92 7.17
C GLN A 79 -28.29 18.06 7.03
N VAL A 80 -28.34 17.25 5.96
CA VAL A 80 -29.37 16.23 5.74
C VAL A 80 -28.74 14.86 6.04
N GLU A 81 -29.45 14.04 6.82
CA GLU A 81 -28.99 12.67 7.11
C GLU A 81 -28.92 11.85 5.81
N ALA A 82 -27.77 11.19 5.60
CA ALA A 82 -27.52 10.33 4.45
C ALA A 82 -27.65 8.86 4.86
N ARG A 83 -28.25 8.04 3.99
CA ARG A 83 -28.31 6.58 4.12
C ARG A 83 -27.49 5.93 3.01
N PRO A 84 -26.16 5.76 3.22
CA PRO A 84 -25.29 5.17 2.21
C PRO A 84 -25.41 3.64 2.20
N THR A 85 -25.42 3.06 1.00
CA THR A 85 -25.33 1.62 0.74
C THR A 85 -24.22 1.39 -0.27
N VAL A 86 -23.30 0.46 0.01
CA VAL A 86 -22.20 0.14 -0.89
C VAL A 86 -22.36 -1.28 -1.42
N THR A 87 -22.32 -1.44 -2.75
CA THR A 87 -22.42 -2.72 -3.43
C THR A 87 -21.35 -2.82 -4.51
N GLY A 88 -20.28 -3.58 -4.23
CA GLY A 88 -19.16 -3.72 -5.17
C GLY A 88 -18.51 -2.37 -5.47
N THR A 89 -18.64 -1.91 -6.72
CA THR A 89 -18.08 -0.67 -7.24
C THR A 89 -19.02 0.53 -7.12
N GLU A 90 -20.19 0.38 -6.50
CA GLU A 90 -21.21 1.43 -6.41
C GLU A 90 -21.44 1.86 -4.96
N LEU A 91 -21.50 3.19 -4.75
CA LEU A 91 -22.01 3.82 -3.54
C LEU A 91 -23.32 4.52 -3.87
N GLU A 92 -24.43 4.00 -3.35
CA GLU A 92 -25.75 4.62 -3.40
C GLU A 92 -26.00 5.42 -2.13
N VAL A 93 -26.45 6.67 -2.28
CA VAL A 93 -26.74 7.60 -1.19
C VAL A 93 -28.19 8.03 -1.27
N VAL A 94 -28.99 7.62 -0.28
CA VAL A 94 -30.40 8.01 -0.16
C VAL A 94 -30.54 9.10 0.91
N PRO A 95 -31.03 10.31 0.58
CA PRO A 95 -31.34 11.33 1.58
C PRO A 95 -32.48 10.88 2.51
N ALA A 96 -32.35 11.08 3.82
CA ALA A 96 -33.42 10.73 4.77
C ALA A 96 -34.63 11.67 4.70
N ALA A 97 -34.45 12.85 4.11
CA ALA A 97 -35.49 13.83 3.85
C ALA A 97 -35.32 14.39 2.42
N ARG A 98 -36.44 14.85 1.83
CA ARG A 98 -36.43 15.41 0.48
C ARG A 98 -35.54 16.65 0.42
N LEU A 99 -34.64 16.68 -0.56
CA LEU A 99 -33.75 17.81 -0.79
C LEU A 99 -34.55 19.03 -1.28
N GLY A 100 -34.22 20.21 -0.72
CA GLY A 100 -34.82 21.48 -1.12
C GLY A 100 -34.31 21.98 -2.48
N ASN A 101 -34.95 23.03 -2.99
CA ASN A 101 -34.47 23.72 -4.20
C ASN A 101 -33.21 24.52 -3.88
N GLY A 102 -32.22 24.45 -4.77
CA GLY A 102 -30.90 25.07 -4.62
C GLY A 102 -29.75 24.09 -4.77
N THR A 103 -28.54 24.54 -4.45
CA THR A 103 -27.31 23.73 -4.55
C THR A 103 -27.16 22.78 -3.37
N THR A 104 -26.95 21.49 -3.65
CA THR A 104 -26.63 20.44 -2.67
C THR A 104 -25.17 20.02 -2.84
N VAL A 105 -24.48 19.82 -1.74
CA VAL A 105 -23.12 19.27 -1.70
C VAL A 105 -23.14 17.95 -0.94
N ILE A 106 -22.62 16.88 -1.53
CA ILE A 106 -22.44 15.59 -0.88
C ILE A 106 -20.95 15.35 -0.73
N THR A 107 -20.47 15.26 0.50
CA THR A 107 -19.10 14.78 0.77
C THR A 107 -19.15 13.29 1.03
N TRP A 108 -18.13 12.57 0.56
CA TRP A 108 -18.04 11.13 0.72
C TRP A 108 -16.62 10.69 1.08
N ARG A 109 -16.54 9.60 1.83
CA ARG A 109 -15.32 8.90 2.21
C ARG A 109 -15.62 7.40 2.20
N VAL A 110 -14.83 6.65 1.43
CA VAL A 110 -14.93 5.20 1.29
C VAL A 110 -13.54 4.57 1.37
N VAL A 111 -13.45 3.26 1.58
CA VAL A 111 -12.18 2.53 1.59
C VAL A 111 -12.12 1.65 0.35
N SER A 112 -11.06 1.78 -0.44
CA SER A 112 -10.81 0.90 -1.59
C SER A 112 -10.56 -0.54 -1.11
N ASP A 113 -10.66 -1.51 -2.02
CA ASP A 113 -10.41 -2.94 -1.73
C ASP A 113 -8.99 -3.16 -1.19
N ASP A 114 -8.07 -2.32 -1.63
CA ASP A 114 -6.67 -2.24 -1.24
C ASP A 114 -6.46 -1.83 0.25
N GLY A 115 -7.48 -1.28 0.91
CA GLY A 115 -7.47 -0.89 2.32
C GLY A 115 -7.21 0.59 2.60
N HIS A 116 -7.00 1.42 1.59
CA HIS A 116 -6.79 2.85 1.76
C HIS A 116 -8.09 3.67 1.63
N PRO A 117 -8.31 4.68 2.49
CA PRO A 117 -9.43 5.59 2.39
C PRO A 117 -9.22 6.58 1.24
N ILE A 118 -10.29 6.79 0.48
CA ILE A 118 -10.43 7.83 -0.55
C ILE A 118 -11.62 8.72 -0.19
N SER A 119 -11.59 9.98 -0.61
CA SER A 119 -12.67 10.93 -0.36
C SER A 119 -12.84 11.91 -1.50
N GLY A 120 -14.02 12.53 -1.55
CA GLY A 120 -14.33 13.57 -2.50
C GLY A 120 -15.65 14.25 -2.18
N SER A 121 -16.12 15.05 -3.13
CA SER A 121 -17.41 15.74 -3.03
C SER A 121 -18.12 15.72 -4.38
N LEU A 122 -19.45 15.73 -4.34
CA LEU A 122 -20.34 15.96 -5.48
C LEU A 122 -21.16 17.20 -5.24
N THR A 123 -21.26 18.07 -6.24
CA THR A 123 -22.18 19.23 -6.21
C THR A 123 -23.23 19.10 -7.30
N PHE A 124 -24.51 19.33 -6.99
CA PHE A 124 -25.58 19.47 -7.97
C PHE A 124 -26.65 20.44 -7.48
N SER A 125 -27.56 20.89 -8.34
CA SER A 125 -28.63 21.84 -7.98
C SER A 125 -30.01 21.31 -8.34
N VAL A 126 -31.02 21.63 -7.53
CA VAL A 126 -32.44 21.38 -7.84
C VAL A 126 -33.14 22.71 -8.15
N GLY A 127 -33.75 22.82 -9.33
CA GLY A 127 -34.36 24.04 -9.84
C GLY A 127 -33.32 25.02 -10.39
N ALA A 128 -32.65 25.75 -9.51
CA ALA A 128 -31.63 26.73 -9.87
C ALA A 128 -30.45 26.70 -8.89
N PRO A 129 -29.21 26.96 -9.35
CA PRO A 129 -28.06 27.07 -8.46
C PRO A 129 -28.22 28.19 -7.43
N THR A 130 -27.86 27.92 -6.18
CA THR A 130 -27.72 28.91 -5.11
C THR A 130 -26.25 29.09 -4.73
N PRO A 131 -25.86 30.25 -4.18
CA PRO A 131 -24.51 30.44 -3.64
C PRO A 131 -24.21 29.34 -2.62
N VAL A 132 -23.14 28.58 -2.85
CA VAL A 132 -22.71 27.52 -1.93
C VAL A 132 -22.19 28.21 -0.67
N THR A 133 -22.95 28.12 0.42
CA THR A 133 -22.41 28.42 1.74
C THR A 133 -21.62 27.19 2.13
N THR A 134 -20.33 27.14 1.74
CA THR A 134 -19.45 26.04 2.14
C THR A 134 -19.55 25.89 3.65
N PRO A 135 -19.93 24.71 4.19
CA PRO A 135 -19.79 24.44 5.61
C PRO A 135 -18.36 24.80 6.00
N ALA A 136 -18.19 25.49 7.14
CA ALA A 136 -16.86 25.71 7.70
C ALA A 136 -16.14 24.37 7.70
N SER A 137 -15.05 24.28 6.92
CA SER A 137 -14.34 23.08 6.52
C SER A 137 -14.45 21.97 7.58
N SER A 138 -15.40 21.05 7.43
CA SER A 138 -15.23 19.74 8.03
C SER A 138 -14.01 19.17 7.31
N ASP A 139 -12.94 18.91 8.05
CA ASP A 139 -11.59 18.43 7.67
C ASP A 139 -11.56 17.23 6.69
N SER A 140 -12.27 17.33 5.58
CA SER A 140 -12.46 16.34 4.53
C SER A 140 -11.50 16.61 3.35
N SER A 141 -10.91 17.80 3.29
CA SER A 141 -9.89 18.18 2.31
C SER A 141 -8.50 17.62 2.61
N ASN A 142 -8.28 17.06 3.80
CA ASN A 142 -7.05 16.35 4.15
C ASN A 142 -7.41 14.92 4.53
N LEU A 143 -7.36 13.99 3.56
CA LEU A 143 -7.15 12.59 3.92
C LEU A 143 -5.92 12.57 4.84
N PRO A 144 -6.01 12.03 6.07
CA PRO A 144 -4.83 11.88 6.89
C PRO A 144 -3.81 11.09 6.09
N GLU A 145 -2.60 11.61 5.96
CA GLU A 145 -1.48 10.81 5.47
C GLU A 145 -1.39 9.53 6.32
N LEU A 146 -0.95 8.45 5.69
CA LEU A 146 -0.83 7.16 6.38
C LEU A 146 0.04 7.37 7.63
N PRO A 147 -0.50 7.14 8.84
CA PRO A 147 0.18 7.56 10.04
C PRO A 147 1.44 6.72 10.21
N TRP A 148 2.60 7.36 10.42
CA TRP A 148 3.88 6.66 10.59
C TRP A 148 3.84 5.60 11.69
N THR A 149 2.94 5.76 12.67
CA THR A 149 2.70 4.78 13.74
C THR A 149 2.13 3.47 13.21
N LEU A 150 1.30 3.49 12.17
CA LEU A 150 0.79 2.29 11.49
C LEU A 150 1.92 1.58 10.75
N THR A 151 2.72 2.33 9.98
CA THR A 151 3.90 1.79 9.30
C THR A 151 4.87 1.15 10.29
N LEU A 152 5.14 1.83 11.40
CA LEU A 152 6.00 1.28 12.45
C LEU A 152 5.41 0.00 13.07
N ALA A 153 4.10 -0.01 13.37
CA ALA A 153 3.43 -1.19 13.90
C ALA A 153 3.49 -2.37 12.92
N ARG A 154 3.30 -2.13 11.61
CA ARG A 154 3.43 -3.16 10.56
C ARG A 154 4.86 -3.67 10.46
N VAL A 155 5.87 -2.80 10.37
CA VAL A 155 7.29 -3.18 10.30
C VAL A 155 7.70 -4.01 11.52
N VAL A 156 7.39 -3.54 12.73
CA VAL A 156 7.72 -4.23 13.98
C VAL A 156 6.94 -5.55 14.08
N GLY A 157 5.66 -5.55 13.68
CA GLY A 157 4.79 -6.72 13.64
C GLY A 157 5.33 -7.81 12.72
N TYR A 158 5.71 -7.49 11.48
CA TYR A 158 6.28 -8.44 10.54
C TYR A 158 7.67 -8.93 10.95
N LEU A 159 8.55 -8.04 11.43
CA LEU A 159 9.87 -8.43 11.94
C LEU A 159 9.75 -9.41 13.11
N GLY A 160 8.91 -9.10 14.09
CA GLY A 160 8.66 -9.97 15.24
C GLY A 160 8.03 -11.29 14.83
N LEU A 161 7.04 -11.26 13.93
CA LEU A 161 6.32 -12.44 13.44
C LEU A 161 7.26 -13.41 12.70
N LEU A 162 8.01 -12.91 11.70
CA LEU A 162 8.96 -13.71 10.92
C LEU A 162 10.08 -14.26 11.79
N LEU A 163 10.59 -13.47 12.74
CA LEU A 163 11.62 -13.92 13.67
C LEU A 163 11.11 -14.99 14.63
N ALA A 164 9.94 -14.79 15.25
CA ALA A 164 9.38 -15.72 16.22
C ALA A 164 9.06 -17.07 15.56
N THR A 165 8.28 -17.05 14.47
CA THR A 165 7.87 -18.25 13.72
C THR A 165 9.07 -18.94 13.07
N GLY A 166 10.02 -18.16 12.55
CA GLY A 166 11.28 -18.67 12.02
C GLY A 166 12.14 -19.38 13.07
N LEU A 167 12.22 -18.87 14.29
CA LEU A 167 12.95 -19.52 15.39
C LEU A 167 12.23 -20.79 15.89
N VAL A 168 10.89 -20.81 15.87
CA VAL A 168 10.10 -22.04 16.11
C VAL A 168 10.46 -23.10 15.07
N ALA A 169 10.38 -22.72 13.79
CA ALA A 169 10.76 -23.55 12.66
C ALA A 169 12.21 -24.07 12.79
N PHE A 170 13.15 -23.19 13.16
CA PHE A 170 14.54 -23.58 13.35
C PHE A 170 14.73 -24.60 14.48
N ALA A 171 14.13 -24.35 15.64
CA ALA A 171 14.20 -25.26 16.78
C ALA A 171 13.50 -26.60 16.51
N ALA A 172 12.42 -26.60 15.70
CA ALA A 172 11.67 -27.79 15.33
C ALA A 172 12.39 -28.64 14.27
N MET A 173 12.97 -28.03 13.24
CA MET A 173 13.51 -28.73 12.07
C MET A 173 15.02 -28.97 12.11
N PHE A 174 15.79 -28.03 12.66
CA PHE A 174 17.24 -28.01 12.48
C PHE A 174 18.03 -28.30 13.76
N LEU A 175 17.46 -28.04 14.94
CA LEU A 175 18.15 -28.24 16.23
C LEU A 175 17.91 -29.65 16.81
N PRO A 176 18.94 -30.50 16.94
CA PRO A 176 18.85 -31.81 17.60
C PRO A 176 18.40 -31.71 19.06
N THR A 177 17.84 -32.80 19.59
CA THR A 177 17.54 -32.96 21.02
C THR A 177 18.72 -33.62 21.71
N ASP A 178 19.79 -32.85 21.92
CA ASP A 178 21.03 -33.27 22.56
C ASP A 178 21.34 -32.29 23.72
N PRO A 179 21.82 -32.75 24.90
CA PRO A 179 22.31 -31.89 25.98
C PRO A 179 23.22 -30.74 25.52
N ALA A 180 24.05 -30.95 24.49
CA ALA A 180 24.92 -29.92 23.91
C ALA A 180 24.14 -28.72 23.34
N THR A 181 22.85 -28.90 23.02
CA THR A 181 21.96 -27.88 22.44
C THR A 181 21.06 -27.18 23.46
N ASP A 182 21.08 -27.56 24.75
CA ASP A 182 20.15 -27.03 25.75
C ASP A 182 20.30 -25.53 25.99
N ARG A 183 21.54 -25.04 26.11
CA ARG A 183 21.81 -23.60 26.26
C ARG A 183 21.36 -22.81 25.03
N PRO A 184 21.76 -23.17 23.78
CA PRO A 184 21.21 -22.57 22.57
C PRO A 184 19.69 -22.61 22.49
N ARG A 185 19.06 -23.73 22.86
CA ARG A 185 17.60 -23.91 22.86
C ARG A 185 16.92 -22.94 23.81
N ARG A 186 17.44 -22.77 25.03
CA ARG A 186 16.91 -21.78 26.00
C ARG A 186 17.03 -20.35 25.49
N ARG A 187 18.19 -19.98 24.90
CA ARG A 187 18.38 -18.65 24.31
C ARG A 187 17.41 -18.41 23.14
N SER A 188 17.29 -19.38 22.25
CA SER A 188 16.32 -19.35 21.14
C SER A 188 14.90 -19.17 21.67
N ALA A 189 14.48 -19.95 22.66
CA ALA A 189 13.13 -19.85 23.24
C ALA A 189 12.87 -18.50 23.94
N THR A 190 13.88 -17.90 24.58
CA THR A 190 13.75 -16.54 25.14
C THR A 190 13.60 -15.49 24.05
N LEU A 191 14.38 -15.56 22.98
CA LEU A 191 14.25 -14.64 21.85
C LEU A 191 12.92 -14.83 21.10
N THR A 192 12.49 -16.08 20.88
CA THR A 192 11.16 -16.41 20.33
C THR A 192 10.05 -15.77 21.15
N ARG A 193 10.11 -15.87 22.49
CA ARG A 193 9.13 -15.26 23.40
C ARG A 193 9.09 -13.73 23.28
N ALA A 194 10.27 -13.10 23.27
CA ALA A 194 10.36 -11.64 23.11
C ALA A 194 9.81 -11.20 21.74
N ALA A 195 10.23 -11.85 20.65
CA ALA A 195 9.77 -11.56 19.30
C ALA A 195 8.26 -11.79 19.14
N ALA A 196 7.73 -12.86 19.73
CA ALA A 196 6.30 -13.18 19.72
C ALA A 196 5.48 -12.14 20.49
N ALA A 197 5.95 -11.70 21.66
CA ALA A 197 5.30 -10.65 22.44
C ALA A 197 5.28 -9.32 21.66
N VAL A 198 6.43 -8.91 21.10
CA VAL A 198 6.54 -7.70 20.28
C VAL A 198 5.60 -7.76 19.07
N ALA A 199 5.57 -8.90 18.36
CA ALA A 199 4.67 -9.08 17.22
C ALA A 199 3.20 -9.02 17.63
N ALA A 200 2.80 -9.76 18.66
CA ALA A 200 1.41 -9.77 19.13
C ALA A 200 0.96 -8.37 19.56
N THR A 201 1.79 -7.63 20.30
CA THR A 201 1.49 -6.24 20.69
C THR A 201 1.37 -5.33 19.47
N ALA A 202 2.28 -5.43 18.50
CA ALA A 202 2.24 -4.60 17.30
C ALA A 202 0.99 -4.86 16.44
N TRP A 203 0.60 -6.12 16.24
CA TRP A 203 -0.61 -6.49 15.51
C TRP A 203 -1.90 -6.07 16.23
N LEU A 204 -1.94 -6.17 17.57
CA LEU A 204 -3.07 -5.67 18.36
C LEU A 204 -3.16 -4.14 18.37
N ALA A 205 -2.01 -3.45 18.40
CA ALA A 205 -1.96 -1.99 18.35
C ALA A 205 -2.30 -1.45 16.95
N ALA A 206 -2.05 -2.21 15.88
CA ALA A 206 -2.41 -1.82 14.53
C ALA A 206 -3.93 -1.66 14.36
N LEU A 207 -4.76 -2.46 15.03
CA LEU A 207 -6.23 -2.38 14.94
C LEU A 207 -6.78 -0.96 15.26
N PRO A 208 -6.58 -0.40 16.47
CA PRO A 208 -7.08 0.95 16.77
C PRO A 208 -6.44 2.02 15.89
N ILE A 209 -5.17 1.86 15.47
CA ILE A 209 -4.52 2.83 14.58
C ILE A 209 -5.18 2.83 13.20
N THR A 210 -5.43 1.65 12.62
CA THR A 210 -6.14 1.50 11.34
C THR A 210 -7.57 2.05 11.44
N ALA A 211 -8.31 1.75 12.52
CA ALA A 211 -9.66 2.29 12.69
C ALA A 211 -9.68 3.82 12.68
N LEU A 212 -8.76 4.46 13.40
CA LEU A 212 -8.63 5.92 13.42
C LEU A 212 -8.23 6.49 12.05
N TYR A 213 -7.34 5.80 11.35
CA TYR A 213 -6.91 6.16 9.99
C TYR A 213 -8.08 6.14 8.99
N LEU A 214 -8.88 5.06 9.01
CA LEU A 214 -10.04 4.91 8.12
C LEU A 214 -11.10 5.99 8.39
N LEU A 215 -11.34 6.32 9.66
CA LEU A 215 -12.31 7.35 10.07
C LEU A 215 -11.81 8.79 9.90
N GLY A 216 -10.49 8.99 9.75
CA GLY A 216 -9.90 10.31 9.64
C GLY A 216 -9.99 11.16 10.91
N GLY A 217 -9.96 10.54 12.08
CA GLY A 217 -10.17 11.22 13.35
C GLY A 217 -9.16 10.88 14.45
N GLY A 218 -9.21 11.64 15.54
CA GLY A 218 -8.29 11.51 16.67
C GLY A 218 -8.69 10.44 17.69
N PRO A 219 -7.87 10.22 18.73
CA PRO A 219 -8.03 9.15 19.72
C PRO A 219 -9.38 9.15 20.48
N LYS A 220 -10.10 10.28 20.51
CA LYS A 220 -11.44 10.38 21.09
C LYS A 220 -12.45 9.42 20.45
N LEU A 221 -12.24 9.01 19.20
CA LEU A 221 -13.12 8.05 18.53
C LEU A 221 -13.03 6.65 19.14
N LEU A 222 -11.93 6.27 19.81
CA LEU A 222 -11.76 4.92 20.37
C LEU A 222 -12.79 4.56 21.46
N SER A 223 -13.39 5.55 22.10
CA SER A 223 -14.47 5.34 23.09
C SER A 223 -15.84 5.11 22.45
N GLN A 224 -15.98 5.32 21.14
CA GLN A 224 -17.22 5.16 20.40
C GLN A 224 -17.31 3.73 19.83
N GLY A 225 -18.43 3.05 20.09
CA GLY A 225 -18.65 1.68 19.57
C GLY A 225 -18.56 1.59 18.04
N ALA A 226 -19.04 2.64 17.34
CA ALA A 226 -19.02 2.73 15.88
C ALA A 226 -17.60 2.68 15.27
N THR A 227 -16.58 3.05 16.05
CA THR A 227 -15.18 2.98 15.60
C THR A 227 -14.74 1.56 15.31
N TRP A 228 -15.19 0.60 16.11
CA TRP A 228 -14.81 -0.80 15.97
C TRP A 228 -15.57 -1.50 14.83
N SER A 229 -16.72 -0.97 14.41
CA SER A 229 -17.40 -1.42 13.19
C SER A 229 -16.78 -0.90 11.89
N SER A 230 -15.82 0.04 11.95
CA SER A 230 -15.15 0.57 10.74
C SER A 230 -14.17 -0.42 10.11
N LEU A 231 -13.69 -1.41 10.88
CA LEU A 231 -12.79 -2.44 10.41
C LEU A 231 -13.56 -3.68 9.94
N PRO A 232 -13.18 -4.29 8.80
CA PRO A 232 -13.77 -5.55 8.40
C PRO A 232 -13.40 -6.68 9.39
N PRO A 233 -14.28 -7.70 9.58
CA PRO A 233 -14.03 -8.82 10.50
C PRO A 233 -12.71 -9.56 10.25
N THR A 234 -12.21 -9.54 9.01
CA THR A 234 -10.95 -10.16 8.62
C THR A 234 -9.73 -9.53 9.31
N GLU A 235 -9.73 -8.22 9.56
CA GLU A 235 -8.64 -7.54 10.28
C GLU A 235 -8.50 -8.07 11.71
N TYR A 236 -9.64 -8.21 12.40
CA TYR A 236 -9.70 -8.80 13.74
C TYR A 236 -9.27 -10.27 13.73
N ALA A 237 -9.75 -11.04 12.75
CA ALA A 237 -9.40 -12.45 12.62
C ALA A 237 -7.91 -12.66 12.37
N VAL A 238 -7.28 -11.82 11.54
CA VAL A 238 -5.83 -11.89 11.28
C VAL A 238 -5.03 -11.51 12.53
N ALA A 239 -5.36 -10.40 13.20
CA ALA A 239 -4.68 -10.00 14.42
C ALA A 239 -4.79 -11.08 15.52
N ALA A 240 -5.97 -11.69 15.66
CA ALA A 240 -6.21 -12.79 16.59
C ALA A 240 -5.45 -14.06 16.20
N ALA A 241 -5.40 -14.43 14.91
CA ALA A 241 -4.66 -15.58 14.43
C ALA A 241 -3.14 -15.43 14.65
N VAL A 242 -2.60 -14.22 14.42
CA VAL A 242 -1.20 -13.90 14.69
C VAL A 242 -0.91 -13.99 16.19
N ALA A 243 -1.65 -13.25 17.03
CA ALA A 243 -1.40 -13.20 18.47
C ALA A 243 -1.62 -14.58 19.14
N GLY A 244 -2.75 -15.23 18.84
CA GLY A 244 -3.11 -16.55 19.37
C GLY A 244 -2.19 -17.66 18.88
N GLY A 245 -1.85 -17.68 17.59
CA GLY A 245 -0.92 -18.65 17.02
C GLY A 245 0.49 -18.53 17.59
N LEU A 246 0.99 -17.30 17.78
CA LEU A 246 2.27 -17.05 18.44
C LEU A 246 2.26 -17.46 19.92
N ALA A 247 1.21 -17.12 20.66
CA ALA A 247 1.05 -17.51 22.06
C ALA A 247 1.03 -19.04 22.21
N LEU A 248 0.28 -19.74 21.35
CA LEU A 248 0.21 -21.20 21.32
C LEU A 248 1.56 -21.82 20.96
N ALA A 249 2.24 -21.32 19.93
CA ALA A 249 3.55 -21.81 19.53
C ALA A 249 4.58 -21.68 20.67
N VAL A 250 4.59 -20.53 21.36
CA VAL A 250 5.45 -20.26 22.52
C VAL A 250 5.13 -21.19 23.69
N ALA A 251 3.85 -21.38 24.04
CA ALA A 251 3.43 -22.25 25.14
C ALA A 251 3.87 -23.70 24.90
N LEU A 252 3.74 -24.17 23.66
CA LEU A 252 4.12 -25.51 23.24
C LEU A 252 5.64 -25.73 23.20
N LEU A 253 6.44 -24.67 23.01
CA LEU A 253 7.92 -24.69 23.00
C LEU A 253 8.59 -24.66 24.39
N SER A 254 7.82 -24.71 25.49
CA SER A 254 8.36 -24.56 26.85
C SER A 254 9.52 -25.53 27.17
N PRO A 255 10.62 -25.06 27.80
CA PRO A 255 11.81 -25.87 28.06
C PRO A 255 11.49 -27.08 28.93
N GLY A 256 11.74 -28.28 28.41
CA GLY A 256 11.51 -29.55 29.12
C GLY A 256 10.60 -30.53 28.39
N SER A 257 9.88 -30.09 27.35
CA SER A 257 9.08 -31.01 26.54
C SER A 257 9.83 -31.50 25.32
N ALA A 258 10.35 -32.72 25.40
CA ALA A 258 10.96 -33.42 24.27
C ALA A 258 9.92 -34.07 23.32
N SER A 259 8.62 -33.89 23.56
CA SER A 259 7.57 -34.58 22.79
C SER A 259 7.57 -34.14 21.32
N PRO A 260 7.73 -35.07 20.35
CA PRO A 260 7.63 -34.77 18.94
C PRO A 260 6.28 -34.15 18.55
N GLN A 261 5.19 -34.60 19.18
CA GLN A 261 3.84 -34.08 18.93
C GLN A 261 3.72 -32.60 19.30
N ARG A 262 4.29 -32.19 20.44
CA ARG A 262 4.29 -30.78 20.85
C ARG A 262 5.11 -29.89 19.92
N ARG A 263 6.22 -30.41 19.37
CA ARG A 263 7.02 -29.70 18.37
C ARG A 263 6.25 -29.51 17.07
N ILE A 264 5.54 -30.54 16.61
CA ILE A 264 4.69 -30.47 15.41
C ILE A 264 3.55 -29.46 15.63
N ALA A 265 2.88 -29.53 16.78
CA ALA A 265 1.81 -28.59 17.13
C ALA A 265 2.32 -27.13 17.22
N ALA A 266 3.51 -26.91 17.79
CA ALA A 266 4.12 -25.58 17.82
C ALA A 266 4.43 -25.06 16.42
N ALA A 267 4.96 -25.92 15.53
CA ALA A 267 5.24 -25.57 14.15
C ALA A 267 3.94 -25.27 13.39
N ALA A 268 2.89 -26.05 13.58
CA ALA A 268 1.58 -25.79 12.98
C ALA A 268 0.99 -24.45 13.43
N ALA A 269 1.06 -24.13 14.73
CA ALA A 269 0.62 -22.84 15.26
C ALA A 269 1.43 -21.66 14.69
N ALA A 270 2.75 -21.82 14.54
CA ALA A 270 3.61 -20.82 13.91
C ALA A 270 3.30 -20.63 12.42
N VAL A 271 3.00 -21.72 11.70
CA VAL A 271 2.59 -21.67 10.28
C VAL A 271 1.26 -20.93 10.13
N LEU A 272 0.27 -21.21 10.98
CA LEU A 272 -0.99 -20.47 10.97
C LEU A 272 -0.78 -18.98 11.23
N ALA A 273 0.06 -18.62 12.21
CA ALA A 273 0.36 -17.23 12.53
C ALA A 273 1.05 -16.49 11.37
N VAL A 274 2.04 -17.11 10.70
CA VAL A 274 2.81 -16.43 9.65
C VAL A 274 2.04 -16.29 8.33
N MET A 275 1.07 -17.16 8.06
CA MET A 275 0.25 -17.11 6.85
C MET A 275 -0.95 -16.17 6.99
N ALA A 276 -1.42 -15.90 8.22
CA ALA A 276 -2.60 -15.06 8.46
C ALA A 276 -2.54 -13.68 7.80
N PRO A 277 -1.41 -12.95 7.78
CA PRO A 277 -1.33 -11.63 7.14
C PRO A 277 -1.67 -11.63 5.65
N ALA A 278 -1.48 -12.75 4.93
CA ALA A 278 -1.81 -12.86 3.50
C ALA A 278 -3.33 -12.77 3.21
N LEU A 279 -4.17 -12.77 4.24
CA LEU A 279 -5.64 -12.63 4.14
C LEU A 279 -6.12 -11.17 4.20
N VAL A 280 -5.19 -10.21 4.27
CA VAL A 280 -5.46 -8.77 4.34
C VAL A 280 -4.47 -8.03 3.42
N GLY A 281 -4.87 -6.87 2.88
CA GLY A 281 -4.02 -5.99 2.07
C GLY A 281 -4.10 -6.23 0.54
N HIS A 282 -3.26 -5.51 -0.20
CA HIS A 282 -3.27 -5.37 -1.67
C HIS A 282 -3.16 -6.69 -2.45
N THR A 283 -2.66 -7.75 -1.84
CA THR A 283 -2.53 -9.07 -2.48
C THR A 283 -3.89 -9.71 -2.78
N ARG A 284 -4.98 -9.24 -2.15
CA ARG A 284 -6.34 -9.70 -2.42
C ARG A 284 -7.00 -9.07 -3.64
N ALA A 285 -6.62 -7.83 -3.95
CA ALA A 285 -7.13 -7.10 -5.10
C ALA A 285 -6.58 -7.65 -6.44
N ALA A 286 -5.44 -8.34 -6.41
CA ALA A 286 -4.82 -8.91 -7.61
C ALA A 286 -5.43 -10.27 -8.00
N SER A 287 -5.82 -10.39 -9.27
CA SER A 287 -6.44 -11.61 -9.80
C SER A 287 -5.43 -12.59 -10.43
N PRO A 288 -5.65 -13.92 -10.32
CA PRO A 288 -6.61 -14.62 -9.46
C PRO A 288 -6.24 -14.57 -7.97
N GLU A 289 -7.20 -14.21 -7.11
CA GLU A 289 -7.00 -13.95 -5.67
C GLU A 289 -6.30 -15.13 -4.96
N LEU A 290 -6.79 -16.36 -5.12
CA LEU A 290 -6.23 -17.55 -4.46
C LEU A 290 -4.74 -17.79 -4.79
N LEU A 291 -4.34 -17.48 -6.02
CA LEU A 291 -2.95 -17.65 -6.45
C LEU A 291 -2.04 -16.63 -5.76
N VAL A 292 -2.48 -15.38 -5.68
CA VAL A 292 -1.71 -14.29 -5.09
C VAL A 292 -1.63 -14.44 -3.57
N ILE A 293 -2.75 -14.75 -2.90
CA ILE A 293 -2.78 -15.09 -1.46
C ILE A 293 -1.85 -16.27 -1.16
N GLY A 294 -1.94 -17.35 -1.95
CA GLY A 294 -1.11 -18.54 -1.76
C GLY A 294 0.38 -18.24 -1.95
N ALA A 295 0.72 -17.39 -2.92
CA ALA A 295 2.09 -16.96 -3.17
C ALA A 295 2.64 -16.08 -2.04
N ASP A 296 1.82 -15.15 -1.53
CA ASP A 296 2.18 -14.27 -0.41
C ASP A 296 2.38 -15.06 0.89
N ALA A 297 1.45 -15.96 1.22
CA ALA A 297 1.57 -16.87 2.37
C ALA A 297 2.85 -17.72 2.29
N LEU A 298 3.17 -18.26 1.09
CA LEU A 298 4.39 -19.02 0.86
C LEU A 298 5.64 -18.14 0.92
N HIS A 299 5.58 -16.89 0.47
CA HIS A 299 6.67 -15.91 0.56
C HIS A 299 6.99 -15.58 2.02
N LEU A 300 5.96 -15.29 2.84
CA LEU A 300 6.10 -15.03 4.28
C LEU A 300 6.64 -16.26 5.02
N LEU A 301 6.13 -17.45 4.72
CA LEU A 301 6.63 -18.69 5.30
C LEU A 301 8.12 -18.91 4.95
N ALA A 302 8.49 -18.76 3.68
CA ALA A 302 9.89 -18.90 3.26
C ALA A 302 10.79 -17.82 3.91
N GLY A 303 10.33 -16.58 3.99
CA GLY A 303 11.02 -15.47 4.65
C GLY A 303 11.25 -15.73 6.14
N SER A 304 10.26 -16.29 6.85
CA SER A 304 10.41 -16.64 8.27
C SER A 304 11.43 -17.74 8.50
N ILE A 305 11.40 -18.81 7.70
CA ILE A 305 12.38 -19.91 7.79
C ILE A 305 13.79 -19.38 7.49
N TRP A 306 13.94 -18.45 6.54
CA TRP A 306 15.23 -17.86 6.22
C TRP A 306 15.78 -17.01 7.36
N LEU A 307 15.00 -16.01 7.82
CA LEU A 307 15.40 -15.09 8.89
C LEU A 307 15.66 -15.84 10.20
N GLY A 308 14.70 -16.64 10.66
CA GLY A 308 14.85 -17.42 11.88
C GLY A 308 15.93 -18.48 11.78
N GLY A 309 16.20 -18.97 10.56
CA GLY A 309 17.33 -19.84 10.28
C GLY A 309 18.68 -19.20 10.52
N LEU A 310 18.90 -18.00 10.00
CA LEU A 310 20.14 -17.25 10.17
C LEU A 310 20.35 -16.83 11.62
N VAL A 311 19.31 -16.29 12.27
CA VAL A 311 19.37 -15.92 13.70
C VAL A 311 19.56 -17.17 14.58
N GLY A 312 18.88 -18.27 14.27
CA GLY A 312 19.03 -19.56 14.93
C GLY A 312 20.47 -20.09 14.83
N LEU A 313 21.09 -20.03 13.65
CA LEU A 313 22.50 -20.37 13.46
C LEU A 313 23.42 -19.44 14.26
N ALA A 314 23.19 -18.13 14.23
CA ALA A 314 23.98 -17.17 14.99
C ALA A 314 23.92 -17.41 16.51
N LEU A 315 22.78 -17.85 17.04
CA LEU A 315 22.61 -18.20 18.45
C LEU A 315 23.22 -19.56 18.83
N THR A 316 23.28 -20.50 17.87
CA THR A 316 23.63 -21.90 18.15
C THR A 316 25.07 -22.25 17.86
N LEU A 317 25.63 -21.77 16.73
CA LEU A 317 26.99 -22.10 16.30
C LEU A 317 28.07 -21.70 17.33
N PRO A 318 28.02 -20.53 18.00
CA PRO A 318 29.00 -20.19 19.02
C PRO A 318 29.01 -21.18 20.19
N GLY A 319 27.82 -21.62 20.64
CA GLY A 319 27.66 -22.59 21.73
C GLY A 319 28.03 -24.02 21.35
N LEU A 320 27.96 -24.36 20.06
CA LEU A 320 28.33 -25.67 19.53
C LEU A 320 29.76 -25.71 18.98
N SER A 321 30.54 -24.64 19.12
CA SER A 321 31.92 -24.57 18.60
C SER A 321 32.87 -25.64 19.17
N SER A 322 32.60 -26.15 20.38
CA SER A 322 33.31 -27.28 20.99
C SER A 322 32.77 -28.66 20.58
N HIS A 323 31.62 -28.71 19.90
CA HIS A 323 30.88 -29.92 19.50
C HIS A 323 30.76 -29.96 17.96
N GLY A 324 31.90 -30.15 17.28
CA GLY A 324 32.02 -29.94 15.84
C GLY A 324 31.09 -30.79 14.97
N THR A 325 30.76 -32.02 15.40
CA THR A 325 29.82 -32.91 14.70
C THR A 325 28.39 -32.36 14.72
N THR A 326 27.89 -31.97 15.88
CA THR A 326 26.56 -31.37 16.07
C THR A 326 26.45 -30.03 15.34
N ALA A 327 27.49 -29.19 15.40
CA ALA A 327 27.54 -27.93 14.67
C ALA A 327 27.47 -28.14 13.15
N ALA A 328 28.24 -29.09 12.62
CA ALA A 328 28.24 -29.44 11.20
C ALA A 328 26.90 -30.02 10.74
N GLU A 329 26.25 -30.82 11.58
CA GLU A 329 24.93 -31.40 11.32
C GLU A 329 23.85 -30.32 11.19
N VAL A 330 23.73 -29.43 12.18
CA VAL A 330 22.76 -28.32 12.18
C VAL A 330 22.95 -27.47 10.92
N LEU A 331 24.20 -27.12 10.62
CA LEU A 331 24.54 -26.30 9.47
C LEU A 331 24.22 -27.01 8.13
N ALA A 332 24.50 -28.31 8.01
CA ALA A 332 24.20 -29.08 6.81
C ALA A 332 22.69 -29.22 6.57
N ARG A 333 21.91 -29.43 7.63
CA ARG A 333 20.44 -29.50 7.56
C ARG A 333 19.86 -28.17 7.08
N PHE A 334 20.26 -27.05 7.71
CA PHE A 334 19.81 -25.72 7.29
C PHE A 334 20.24 -25.40 5.86
N SER A 335 21.51 -25.63 5.51
CA SER A 335 22.03 -25.34 4.17
C SER A 335 21.30 -26.13 3.07
N THR A 336 20.80 -27.34 3.38
CA THR A 336 19.98 -28.12 2.45
C THR A 336 18.59 -27.52 2.27
N ALA A 337 17.95 -27.06 3.35
CA ALA A 337 16.65 -26.39 3.29
C ALA A 337 16.72 -25.00 2.65
N ALA A 338 17.81 -24.26 2.88
CA ALA A 338 18.01 -22.90 2.40
C ALA A 338 17.89 -22.76 0.88
N ALA A 339 18.32 -23.78 0.11
CA ALA A 339 18.17 -23.77 -1.35
C ALA A 339 16.69 -23.80 -1.79
N GLY A 340 15.86 -24.61 -1.13
CA GLY A 340 14.42 -24.67 -1.41
C GLY A 340 13.69 -23.40 -0.95
N VAL A 341 14.06 -22.87 0.23
CA VAL A 341 13.55 -21.60 0.75
C VAL A 341 13.86 -20.45 -0.20
N LEU A 342 15.08 -20.38 -0.72
CA LEU A 342 15.48 -19.35 -1.68
C LEU A 342 14.72 -19.49 -3.01
N ALA A 343 14.58 -20.72 -3.52
CA ALA A 343 13.81 -20.96 -4.74
C ALA A 343 12.34 -20.52 -4.56
N ALA A 344 11.73 -20.80 -3.41
CA ALA A 344 10.39 -20.34 -3.09
C ALA A 344 10.30 -18.81 -3.05
N LEU A 345 11.23 -18.13 -2.35
CA LEU A 345 11.27 -16.66 -2.28
C LEU A 345 11.40 -16.00 -3.64
N VAL A 346 12.27 -16.52 -4.51
CA VAL A 346 12.45 -15.99 -5.86
C VAL A 346 11.20 -16.21 -6.70
N ALA A 347 10.64 -17.42 -6.67
CA ALA A 347 9.46 -17.76 -7.46
C ALA A 347 8.23 -16.95 -7.03
N THR A 348 7.91 -16.94 -5.74
CA THR A 348 6.75 -16.18 -5.22
C THR A 348 6.98 -14.68 -5.32
N GLY A 349 8.19 -14.19 -5.04
CA GLY A 349 8.51 -12.77 -5.19
C GLY A 349 8.35 -12.29 -6.63
N SER A 350 8.85 -13.06 -7.61
CA SER A 350 8.70 -12.72 -9.03
C SER A 350 7.24 -12.75 -9.48
N LEU A 351 6.47 -13.75 -9.03
CA LEU A 351 5.05 -13.85 -9.31
C LEU A 351 4.27 -12.67 -8.72
N LEU A 352 4.50 -12.34 -7.45
CA LEU A 352 3.84 -11.22 -6.77
C LEU A 352 4.17 -9.90 -7.45
N THR A 353 5.46 -9.64 -7.74
CA THR A 353 5.89 -8.45 -8.48
C THR A 353 5.20 -8.36 -9.84
N TRP A 354 5.20 -9.43 -10.64
CA TRP A 354 4.54 -9.42 -11.95
C TRP A 354 3.04 -9.20 -11.86
N ARG A 355 2.37 -9.85 -10.90
CA ARG A 355 0.92 -9.76 -10.70
C ARG A 355 0.47 -8.40 -10.21
N ILE A 356 1.26 -7.75 -9.37
CA ILE A 356 0.91 -6.45 -8.78
C ILE A 356 1.27 -5.31 -9.74
N LEU A 357 2.45 -5.31 -10.37
CA LEU A 357 2.88 -4.22 -11.26
C LEU A 357 2.35 -4.34 -12.70
N GLY A 358 2.11 -5.56 -13.18
CA GLY A 358 1.53 -5.83 -14.51
C GLY A 358 2.39 -5.43 -15.74
N SER A 359 3.48 -4.68 -15.57
CA SER A 359 4.33 -4.20 -16.67
C SER A 359 5.77 -3.87 -16.24
N TRP A 360 6.68 -3.88 -17.22
CA TRP A 360 8.08 -3.49 -17.00
C TRP A 360 8.26 -1.98 -16.79
N THR A 361 7.42 -1.15 -17.42
CA THR A 361 7.44 0.31 -17.25
C THR A 361 7.05 0.67 -15.82
N ALA A 362 6.00 0.06 -15.28
CA ALA A 362 5.61 0.27 -13.89
C ALA A 362 6.74 -0.07 -12.89
N LEU A 363 7.62 -1.03 -13.22
CA LEU A 363 8.74 -1.41 -12.36
C LEU A 363 9.81 -0.31 -12.21
N VAL A 364 10.02 0.52 -13.23
CA VAL A 364 11.05 1.58 -13.20
C VAL A 364 10.47 2.97 -12.94
N ASP A 365 9.26 3.22 -13.44
CA ASP A 365 8.67 4.56 -13.45
C ASP A 365 7.92 4.87 -12.14
N THR A 366 7.43 3.86 -11.42
CA THR A 366 6.67 4.06 -10.18
C THR A 366 7.54 4.04 -8.92
N SER A 367 7.09 4.72 -7.86
CA SER A 367 7.70 4.68 -6.53
C SER A 367 7.71 3.24 -5.97
N TYR A 368 6.60 2.51 -6.13
CA TYR A 368 6.48 1.11 -5.76
C TYR A 368 7.50 0.23 -6.47
N GLY A 369 7.61 0.35 -7.80
CA GLY A 369 8.57 -0.38 -8.62
C GLY A 369 10.02 -0.13 -8.18
N ARG A 370 10.37 1.13 -7.88
CA ARG A 370 11.69 1.50 -7.35
C ARG A 370 11.97 0.87 -5.97
N LEU A 371 10.98 0.79 -5.09
CA LEU A 371 11.12 0.07 -3.80
C LEU A 371 11.31 -1.43 -4.01
N VAL A 372 10.61 -2.03 -4.99
CA VAL A 372 10.84 -3.43 -5.39
C VAL A 372 12.26 -3.63 -5.91
N LEU A 373 12.76 -2.75 -6.78
CA LEU A 373 14.14 -2.79 -7.27
C LEU A 373 15.17 -2.65 -6.13
N ALA A 374 14.92 -1.74 -5.18
CA ALA A 374 15.75 -1.61 -3.98
C ALA A 374 15.76 -2.91 -3.15
N LYS A 375 14.59 -3.54 -2.95
CA LYS A 375 14.48 -4.85 -2.27
C LYS A 375 15.25 -5.93 -3.01
N ILE A 376 15.17 -5.99 -4.35
CA ILE A 376 15.93 -6.93 -5.17
C ILE A 376 17.44 -6.71 -5.00
N ALA A 377 17.90 -5.46 -4.99
CA ALA A 377 19.32 -5.13 -4.78
C ALA A 377 19.82 -5.58 -3.39
N VAL A 378 19.04 -5.29 -2.33
CA VAL A 378 19.36 -5.70 -0.95
C VAL A 378 19.40 -7.23 -0.82
N VAL A 379 18.40 -7.93 -1.38
CA VAL A 379 18.36 -9.40 -1.37
C VAL A 379 19.54 -9.97 -2.17
N SER A 380 19.90 -9.39 -3.31
CA SER A 380 21.05 -9.82 -4.11
C SER A 380 22.36 -9.68 -3.34
N ALA A 381 22.52 -8.60 -2.56
CA ALA A 381 23.67 -8.44 -1.67
C ALA A 381 23.69 -9.52 -0.57
N ALA A 382 22.54 -9.82 0.06
CA ALA A 382 22.45 -10.92 1.02
C ALA A 382 22.84 -12.28 0.41
N LEU A 383 22.43 -12.56 -0.83
CA LEU A 383 22.80 -13.77 -1.55
C LEU A 383 24.28 -13.85 -1.88
N ALA A 384 24.90 -12.73 -2.24
CA ALA A 384 26.34 -12.66 -2.47
C ALA A 384 27.13 -12.97 -1.18
N ILE A 385 26.70 -12.43 -0.04
CA ILE A 385 27.31 -12.72 1.26
C ILE A 385 27.10 -14.19 1.64
N ALA A 386 25.89 -14.73 1.44
CA ALA A 386 25.59 -16.14 1.71
C ALA A 386 26.41 -17.10 0.82
N ALA A 387 26.60 -16.77 -0.46
CA ALA A 387 27.45 -17.49 -1.38
C ALA A 387 28.93 -17.45 -0.95
N TRP A 388 29.41 -16.28 -0.55
CA TRP A 388 30.76 -16.11 -0.02
C TRP A 388 30.98 -16.93 1.27
N ASN A 389 30.01 -16.88 2.18
CA ASN A 389 30.02 -17.67 3.41
C ASN A 389 30.08 -19.17 3.11
N ARG A 390 29.26 -19.65 2.17
CA ARG A 390 29.17 -21.06 1.80
C ARG A 390 30.41 -21.60 1.09
N TRP A 391 30.98 -20.85 0.15
CA TRP A 391 32.06 -21.35 -0.71
C TRP A 391 33.45 -20.93 -0.28
N SER A 392 33.60 -19.91 0.57
CA SER A 392 34.92 -19.47 1.05
C SER A 392 35.09 -19.61 2.56
N LEU A 393 34.17 -19.10 3.38
CA LEU A 393 34.37 -19.07 4.83
C LEU A 393 34.13 -20.44 5.47
N LEU A 394 33.08 -21.14 5.05
CA LEU A 394 32.73 -22.44 5.62
C LEU A 394 33.78 -23.53 5.34
N PRO A 395 34.33 -23.68 4.12
CA PRO A 395 35.42 -24.63 3.89
C PRO A 395 36.64 -24.35 4.79
N ARG A 396 37.01 -23.07 5.00
CA ARG A 396 38.13 -22.70 5.88
C ARG A 396 37.89 -23.12 7.33
N LEU A 397 36.65 -23.01 7.81
CA LEU A 397 36.27 -23.50 9.14
C LEU A 397 36.35 -25.03 9.23
N GLN A 398 35.91 -25.75 8.18
CA GLN A 398 35.92 -27.22 8.14
C GLN A 398 37.33 -27.82 8.08
N HIS A 399 38.27 -27.15 7.39
CA HIS A 399 39.65 -27.62 7.25
C HIS A 399 40.57 -27.20 8.41
N ALA A 400 40.06 -26.46 9.41
CA ALA A 400 40.86 -25.97 10.53
C ALA A 400 41.21 -27.09 11.52
N ALA A 401 42.50 -27.44 11.58
CA ALA A 401 43.04 -28.56 12.36
C ALA A 401 42.80 -28.43 13.88
N ASN A 402 43.08 -27.26 14.47
CA ASN A 402 43.12 -27.08 15.94
C ASN A 402 42.02 -26.15 16.45
N LYS A 403 41.65 -26.29 17.74
CA LYS A 403 40.57 -25.54 18.40
C LYS A 403 40.72 -24.02 18.29
N THR A 404 41.94 -23.50 18.49
CA THR A 404 42.26 -22.06 18.37
C THR A 404 42.01 -21.55 16.95
N ASN A 405 42.36 -22.34 15.93
CA ASN A 405 42.17 -21.99 14.53
C ASN A 405 40.68 -22.06 14.13
N ARG A 406 39.93 -23.05 14.66
CA ARG A 406 38.47 -23.11 14.49
C ARG A 406 37.77 -21.89 15.09
N GLN A 407 38.19 -21.44 16.28
CA GLN A 407 37.64 -20.23 16.90
C GLN A 407 37.97 -18.97 16.08
N ALA A 408 39.20 -18.86 15.56
CA ALA A 408 39.61 -17.76 14.70
C ALA A 408 38.79 -17.71 13.39
N HIS A 409 38.51 -18.85 12.76
CA HIS A 409 37.70 -18.93 11.53
C HIS A 409 36.19 -18.89 11.77
N ALA A 410 35.70 -19.18 12.98
CA ALA A 410 34.29 -19.06 13.34
C ALA A 410 33.84 -17.60 13.45
N ARG A 411 34.73 -16.68 13.88
CA ARG A 411 34.43 -15.25 14.01
C ARG A 411 33.98 -14.61 12.68
N PRO A 412 34.71 -14.76 11.55
CA PRO A 412 34.26 -14.30 10.24
C PRO A 412 32.91 -14.86 9.82
N VAL A 413 32.66 -16.16 10.05
CA VAL A 413 31.38 -16.82 9.72
C VAL A 413 30.24 -16.18 10.50
N VAL A 414 30.40 -16.02 11.83
CA VAL A 414 29.38 -15.40 12.69
C VAL A 414 29.14 -13.94 12.30
N ARG A 415 30.20 -13.19 12.00
CA ARG A 415 30.07 -11.78 11.55
C ARG A 415 29.36 -11.70 10.20
N ALA A 416 29.68 -12.56 9.25
CA ALA A 416 28.99 -12.62 7.96
C ALA A 416 27.51 -12.98 8.14
N THR A 417 27.18 -13.98 8.96
CA THR A 417 25.78 -14.33 9.28
C THR A 417 25.04 -13.18 9.97
N ALA A 418 25.70 -12.43 10.85
CA ALA A 418 25.10 -11.26 11.49
C ALA A 418 24.84 -10.12 10.48
N ILE A 419 25.77 -9.88 9.55
CA ILE A 419 25.59 -8.91 8.46
C ILE A 419 24.44 -9.35 7.54
N GLU A 420 24.37 -10.63 7.15
CA GLU A 420 23.25 -11.18 6.38
C GLU A 420 21.90 -10.92 7.09
N GLY A 421 21.82 -11.14 8.41
CA GLY A 421 20.64 -10.85 9.20
C GLY A 421 20.28 -9.35 9.21
N ALA A 422 21.26 -8.45 9.31
CA ALA A 422 21.03 -7.01 9.23
C ALA A 422 20.54 -6.57 7.84
N VAL A 423 21.11 -7.12 6.77
CA VAL A 423 20.67 -6.87 5.38
C VAL A 423 19.22 -7.33 5.19
N LEU A 424 18.82 -8.45 5.80
CA LEU A 424 17.41 -8.88 5.77
C LEU A 424 16.47 -7.99 6.57
N ALA A 425 16.93 -7.45 7.70
CA ALA A 425 16.14 -6.46 8.43
C ALA A 425 15.89 -5.22 7.56
N VAL A 426 16.87 -4.78 6.76
CA VAL A 426 16.68 -3.71 5.76
C VAL A 426 15.68 -4.10 4.68
N ALA A 427 15.78 -5.33 4.13
CA ALA A 427 14.80 -5.80 3.13
C ALA A 427 13.37 -5.85 3.69
N LEU A 428 13.20 -6.19 4.97
CA LEU A 428 11.92 -6.19 5.66
C LEU A 428 11.42 -4.78 5.97
N LEU A 429 12.32 -3.85 6.30
CA LEU A 429 11.98 -2.43 6.42
C LEU A 429 11.45 -1.88 5.09
N ILE A 430 12.15 -2.14 3.98
CA ILE A 430 11.66 -1.81 2.62
C ILE A 430 10.30 -2.48 2.35
N THR A 431 10.12 -3.74 2.80
CA THR A 431 8.84 -4.45 2.65
C THR A 431 7.72 -3.77 3.44
N GLY A 432 7.98 -3.26 4.64
CA GLY A 432 6.99 -2.50 5.40
C GLY A 432 6.55 -1.23 4.67
N PHE A 433 7.48 -0.49 4.07
CA PHE A 433 7.14 0.63 3.20
C PHE A 433 6.38 0.19 1.94
N LEU A 434 6.74 -0.94 1.31
CA LEU A 434 6.03 -1.49 0.16
C LEU A 434 4.58 -1.89 0.47
N VAL A 435 4.30 -2.38 1.68
CA VAL A 435 2.94 -2.72 2.13
C VAL A 435 2.07 -1.47 2.29
N ASP A 436 2.69 -0.31 2.54
CA ASP A 436 2.01 0.96 2.77
C ASP A 436 2.08 1.90 1.55
N THR A 437 2.79 1.50 0.49
CA THR A 437 2.94 2.28 -0.74
C THR A 437 2.06 1.66 -1.82
N SER A 438 1.22 2.47 -2.42
CA SER A 438 0.38 2.10 -3.55
C SER A 438 1.23 1.70 -4.76
N PRO A 439 0.92 0.59 -5.46
CA PRO A 439 1.54 0.16 -6.72
C PRO A 439 1.61 1.21 -7.84
N GLU A 440 0.82 2.28 -7.74
CA GLU A 440 0.75 3.33 -8.74
C GLU A 440 1.72 4.49 -8.48
N GLY A 441 2.48 4.79 -9.51
CA GLY A 441 3.12 6.09 -9.76
C GLY A 441 3.15 6.40 -11.26
N GLY A 442 2.21 5.83 -12.02
CA GLY A 442 2.14 5.93 -13.47
C GLY A 442 0.77 6.38 -13.91
N THR A 443 0.73 7.44 -14.70
CA THR A 443 -0.44 7.99 -15.39
C THR A 443 -1.23 6.88 -16.10
N ARG A 444 -2.42 6.56 -15.60
CA ARG A 444 -3.47 6.01 -16.47
C ARG A 444 -3.80 7.10 -17.50
N PRO A 445 -4.08 6.77 -18.77
CA PRO A 445 -4.76 7.70 -19.66
C PRO A 445 -5.97 8.22 -18.91
N ALA A 446 -6.13 9.56 -18.86
CA ALA A 446 -7.27 10.20 -18.24
C ALA A 446 -8.51 9.36 -18.50
N SER A 447 -9.13 8.87 -17.42
CA SER A 447 -10.25 7.93 -17.48
C SER A 447 -11.18 8.33 -18.60
N ALA A 448 -11.50 7.35 -19.45
CA ALA A 448 -12.55 7.44 -20.45
C ALA A 448 -13.90 7.53 -19.73
N SER A 449 -14.13 8.66 -19.08
CA SER A 449 -15.40 9.19 -18.58
C SER A 449 -15.38 10.73 -18.48
N ALA A 450 -14.41 11.38 -19.12
CA ALA A 450 -14.69 12.67 -19.76
C ALA A 450 -15.11 12.37 -21.19
N GLN A 451 -16.41 12.08 -21.39
CA GLN A 451 -17.04 12.50 -22.64
C GLN A 451 -16.58 13.95 -22.83
N ALA A 452 -15.89 14.23 -23.94
CA ALA A 452 -15.39 15.57 -24.24
C ALA A 452 -16.53 16.55 -23.96
N ASN A 453 -16.41 17.29 -22.86
CA ASN A 453 -17.35 18.37 -22.60
C ASN A 453 -17.03 19.36 -23.71
N PRO A 454 -17.97 19.64 -24.64
CA PRO A 454 -17.68 20.38 -25.88
C PRO A 454 -17.10 21.79 -25.64
N ASP A 455 -17.08 22.23 -24.38
CA ASP A 455 -16.80 23.58 -23.93
C ASP A 455 -15.49 23.71 -23.11
N THR A 456 -14.56 22.79 -23.33
CA THR A 456 -13.21 22.84 -22.73
C THR A 456 -12.20 23.36 -23.75
N HIS A 457 -11.49 24.44 -23.39
CA HIS A 457 -10.52 25.08 -24.28
C HIS A 457 -9.10 24.95 -23.72
N GLU A 458 -8.11 24.87 -24.61
CA GLU A 458 -6.71 24.65 -24.25
C GLU A 458 -5.78 25.69 -24.89
N THR A 459 -4.74 26.06 -24.15
CA THR A 459 -3.65 26.92 -24.61
C THR A 459 -2.34 26.51 -23.94
N THR A 460 -1.22 27.02 -24.43
CA THR A 460 0.12 26.71 -23.91
C THR A 460 0.82 27.97 -23.45
N LEU A 461 1.32 27.98 -22.21
CA LEU A 461 2.06 29.07 -21.59
C LEU A 461 3.52 28.64 -21.37
N GLY A 462 4.35 28.77 -22.41
CA GLY A 462 5.69 28.16 -22.41
C GLY A 462 5.58 26.63 -22.47
N ASP A 463 6.18 25.93 -21.50
CA ASP A 463 6.10 24.47 -21.37
C ASP A 463 4.89 24.00 -20.52
N VAL A 464 3.94 24.88 -20.21
CA VAL A 464 2.76 24.54 -19.41
C VAL A 464 1.52 24.52 -20.29
N ASN A 465 0.85 23.37 -20.36
CA ASN A 465 -0.47 23.20 -20.95
C ASN A 465 -1.53 23.70 -19.97
N VAL A 466 -2.36 24.61 -20.44
CA VAL A 466 -3.47 25.20 -19.69
C VAL A 466 -4.78 24.74 -20.32
N ARG A 467 -5.61 24.07 -19.53
CA ARG A 467 -6.96 23.68 -19.90
C ARG A 467 -7.95 24.46 -19.04
N ALA A 468 -8.88 25.17 -19.65
CA ALA A 468 -9.91 25.90 -18.93
C ALA A 468 -11.31 25.52 -19.41
N SER A 469 -12.27 25.54 -18.49
CA SER A 469 -13.69 25.40 -18.80
C SER A 469 -14.50 26.42 -18.00
N LEU A 470 -15.57 26.91 -18.63
CA LEU A 470 -16.61 27.70 -17.98
C LEU A 470 -17.90 26.88 -18.05
N THR A 471 -18.60 26.75 -16.93
CA THR A 471 -19.87 26.01 -16.88
C THR A 471 -20.89 26.85 -16.10
N PRO A 472 -22.11 27.09 -16.62
CA PRO A 472 -22.76 26.44 -17.77
C PRO A 472 -22.65 27.17 -19.13
N LEU A 473 -21.78 28.17 -19.28
CA LEU A 473 -21.72 29.05 -20.46
C LEU A 473 -23.02 29.79 -20.75
N THR A 474 -23.72 30.26 -19.72
CA THR A 474 -24.89 31.13 -19.89
C THR A 474 -24.69 32.46 -19.19
N ARG A 475 -25.52 33.45 -19.50
CA ARG A 475 -25.54 34.71 -18.75
C ARG A 475 -25.82 34.41 -17.27
N GLY A 476 -25.04 35.02 -16.37
CA GLY A 476 -25.15 34.86 -14.94
C GLY A 476 -23.98 34.08 -14.32
N PRO A 477 -24.21 33.33 -13.24
CA PRO A 477 -23.14 32.64 -12.52
C PRO A 477 -22.57 31.48 -13.33
N ASN A 478 -21.25 31.46 -13.48
CA ASN A 478 -20.48 30.42 -14.12
C ASN A 478 -19.35 30.00 -13.19
N THR A 479 -19.02 28.71 -13.21
CA THR A 479 -17.82 28.19 -12.56
C THR A 479 -16.70 28.09 -13.59
N LEU A 480 -15.59 28.77 -13.30
CA LEU A 480 -14.33 28.64 -14.01
C LEU A 480 -13.54 27.50 -13.38
N ALA A 481 -13.13 26.52 -14.17
CA ALA A 481 -12.12 25.54 -13.78
C ALA A 481 -10.88 25.70 -14.68
N LEU A 482 -9.69 25.69 -14.07
CA LEU A 482 -8.41 25.86 -14.75
C LEU A 482 -7.45 24.76 -14.30
N ARG A 483 -6.88 24.02 -15.24
CA ARG A 483 -5.88 22.98 -14.99
C ARG A 483 -4.59 23.27 -15.73
N LEU A 484 -3.49 23.25 -14.98
CA LEU A 484 -2.12 23.42 -15.44
C LEU A 484 -1.44 22.06 -15.46
N SER A 485 -0.80 21.72 -16.57
CA SER A 485 -0.05 20.48 -16.72
C SER A 485 1.21 20.68 -17.52
N THR A 486 2.21 19.83 -17.32
CA THR A 486 3.38 19.73 -18.19
C THR A 486 2.99 19.17 -19.56
N PRO A 487 3.88 19.18 -20.58
CA PRO A 487 3.59 18.56 -21.86
C PRO A 487 3.40 17.04 -21.75
N ALA A 488 3.88 16.44 -20.66
CA ALA A 488 3.67 15.03 -20.31
C ALA A 488 2.32 14.77 -19.60
N GLY A 489 1.51 15.80 -19.33
CA GLY A 489 0.19 15.70 -18.70
C GLY A 489 0.21 15.72 -17.16
N GLU A 490 1.39 15.75 -16.54
CA GLU A 490 1.53 15.84 -15.08
C GLU A 490 1.07 17.21 -14.55
N PRO A 491 0.33 17.30 -13.43
CA PRO A 491 -0.03 18.59 -12.83
C PRO A 491 1.20 19.43 -12.52
N THR A 492 1.13 20.73 -12.79
CA THR A 492 2.25 21.65 -12.57
C THR A 492 1.78 22.99 -12.04
N GLU A 493 2.69 23.75 -11.44
CA GLU A 493 2.41 25.05 -10.85
C GLU A 493 3.42 26.08 -11.33
N GLY A 494 2.99 27.35 -11.37
CA GLY A 494 3.90 28.47 -11.54
C GLY A 494 4.60 28.84 -10.22
N VAL A 495 5.53 29.78 -10.31
CA VAL A 495 6.13 30.46 -9.14
C VAL A 495 5.09 31.25 -8.35
N ALA A 496 3.97 31.61 -8.99
CA ALA A 496 2.81 32.21 -8.36
C ALA A 496 1.53 31.61 -8.98
N PRO A 497 0.37 31.69 -8.28
CA PRO A 497 -0.91 31.30 -8.85
C PRO A 497 -1.19 32.01 -10.18
N PRO A 498 -1.87 31.34 -11.14
CA PRO A 498 -2.25 31.97 -12.40
C PRO A 498 -3.22 33.13 -12.14
N VAL A 499 -3.12 34.16 -12.99
CA VAL A 499 -4.07 35.28 -12.99
C VAL A 499 -4.94 35.17 -14.24
N VAL A 500 -6.25 35.13 -14.05
CA VAL A 500 -7.24 35.03 -15.12
C VAL A 500 -8.01 36.33 -15.24
N ARG A 501 -8.21 36.80 -16.47
CA ARG A 501 -9.09 37.92 -16.82
C ARG A 501 -10.07 37.48 -17.89
N LEU A 502 -11.28 38.00 -17.84
CA LEU A 502 -12.33 37.68 -18.79
C LEU A 502 -12.85 38.96 -19.43
N SER A 503 -12.95 39.00 -20.75
CA SER A 503 -13.44 40.16 -21.48
C SER A 503 -14.33 39.76 -22.63
N SER A 504 -15.28 40.61 -22.97
CA SER A 504 -16.16 40.51 -24.14
C SER A 504 -16.30 41.90 -24.75
N ASP A 505 -16.91 42.01 -25.92
CA ASP A 505 -17.11 43.29 -26.60
C ASP A 505 -18.02 44.26 -25.79
N GLY A 506 -18.76 43.75 -24.80
CA GLY A 506 -19.68 44.53 -23.96
C GLY A 506 -19.35 44.58 -22.45
N ALA A 507 -18.40 43.79 -21.95
CA ALA A 507 -18.03 43.76 -20.53
C ALA A 507 -16.63 43.20 -20.30
N THR A 508 -15.88 43.79 -19.36
CA THR A 508 -14.58 43.25 -18.89
C THR A 508 -14.66 42.98 -17.40
N LEU A 509 -14.27 41.78 -17.01
CA LEU A 509 -14.05 41.36 -15.63
C LEU A 509 -12.57 41.53 -15.33
N GLY A 510 -12.24 42.15 -14.20
CA GLY A 510 -10.87 42.30 -13.73
C GLY A 510 -10.23 40.96 -13.35
N ASP A 511 -9.19 41.00 -12.51
CA ASP A 511 -8.52 39.79 -12.05
C ASP A 511 -9.52 38.89 -11.29
N ILE A 512 -9.72 37.67 -11.80
CA ILE A 512 -10.60 36.68 -11.17
C ILE A 512 -9.83 35.99 -10.04
N PRO A 513 -10.31 36.07 -8.79
CA PRO A 513 -9.65 35.41 -7.66
C PRO A 513 -9.84 33.91 -7.76
N LEU A 514 -8.77 33.19 -8.07
CA LEU A 514 -8.77 31.74 -8.17
C LEU A 514 -8.53 31.09 -6.81
N THR A 515 -9.26 30.01 -6.53
CA THR A 515 -9.02 29.11 -5.39
C THR A 515 -8.38 27.83 -5.91
N GLN A 516 -7.26 27.42 -5.32
CA GLN A 516 -6.60 26.19 -5.68
C GLN A 516 -7.33 24.99 -5.06
N VAL A 517 -7.68 24.00 -5.88
CA VAL A 517 -8.40 22.78 -5.47
C VAL A 517 -7.45 21.61 -5.27
N SER A 518 -6.42 21.52 -6.12
CA SER A 518 -5.33 20.54 -6.01
C SER A 518 -4.09 21.07 -6.74
N ALA A 519 -2.98 20.32 -6.72
CA ALA A 519 -1.76 20.72 -7.42
C ALA A 519 -2.05 21.00 -8.91
N GLY A 520 -1.75 22.21 -9.36
CA GLY A 520 -2.04 22.66 -10.73
C GLY A 520 -3.53 22.77 -11.11
N SER A 521 -4.47 22.74 -10.16
CA SER A 521 -5.91 22.85 -10.45
C SER A 521 -6.56 23.97 -9.65
N TYR A 522 -7.28 24.85 -10.33
CA TYR A 522 -7.88 26.06 -9.76
C TYR A 522 -9.35 26.20 -10.16
N THR A 523 -10.14 26.83 -9.29
CA THR A 523 -11.56 27.12 -9.53
C THR A 523 -11.92 28.54 -9.12
N ALA A 524 -12.93 29.13 -9.76
CA ALA A 524 -13.53 30.39 -9.33
C ALA A 524 -15.00 30.51 -9.74
N GLN A 525 -15.76 31.29 -8.98
CA GLN A 525 -17.10 31.72 -9.37
C GLN A 525 -17.01 33.03 -10.15
N VAL A 526 -17.64 33.07 -11.33
CA VAL A 526 -17.58 34.20 -12.26
C VAL A 526 -18.98 34.58 -12.68
N MET A 527 -19.31 35.87 -12.60
CA MET A 527 -20.59 36.40 -13.11
C MET A 527 -20.38 36.95 -14.52
N LEU A 528 -21.00 36.32 -15.53
CA LEU A 528 -20.96 36.77 -16.91
C LEU A 528 -22.21 37.63 -17.21
N PRO A 529 -22.10 38.97 -17.27
CA PRO A 529 -23.26 39.86 -17.37
C PRO A 529 -23.90 39.89 -18.77
N VAL A 530 -23.17 39.46 -19.80
CA VAL A 530 -23.60 39.51 -21.20
C VAL A 530 -23.32 38.18 -21.90
N SER A 531 -24.16 37.85 -22.86
CA SER A 531 -23.96 36.75 -23.81
C SER A 531 -23.03 37.20 -24.95
N GLY A 532 -22.49 36.24 -25.69
CA GLY A 532 -21.53 36.48 -26.77
C GLY A 532 -20.16 35.85 -26.50
N THR A 533 -19.18 36.22 -27.31
CA THR A 533 -17.82 35.67 -27.20
C THR A 533 -17.05 36.32 -26.06
N TRP A 534 -16.57 35.51 -25.13
CA TRP A 534 -15.72 35.89 -24.02
C TRP A 534 -14.30 35.41 -24.26
N ARG A 535 -13.35 36.33 -24.22
CA ARG A 535 -11.91 36.08 -24.25
C ARG A 535 -11.38 35.98 -22.82
N MET A 536 -10.84 34.82 -22.49
CA MET A 536 -10.17 34.53 -21.22
C MET A 536 -8.66 34.66 -21.42
N GLN A 537 -8.07 35.64 -20.78
CA GLN A 537 -6.61 35.76 -20.70
C GLN A 537 -6.12 35.07 -19.44
N VAL A 538 -5.22 34.11 -19.61
CA VAL A 538 -4.54 33.41 -18.52
C VAL A 538 -3.07 33.82 -18.54
N SER A 539 -2.58 34.34 -17.42
CA SER A 539 -1.15 34.62 -17.23
C SER A 539 -0.59 33.74 -16.13
N LEU A 540 0.59 33.15 -16.37
CA LEU A 540 1.24 32.25 -15.43
C LEU A 540 2.70 32.65 -15.27
N ARG A 541 3.10 32.95 -14.03
CA ARG A 541 4.50 33.26 -13.74
C ARG A 541 5.30 31.98 -13.62
N VAL A 542 6.01 31.59 -14.68
CA VAL A 542 6.82 30.35 -14.72
C VAL A 542 8.24 30.54 -14.17
N SER A 543 8.73 31.78 -14.07
CA SER A 543 10.00 32.09 -13.40
C SER A 543 10.03 33.52 -12.86
N GLN A 544 11.12 33.91 -12.18
CA GLN A 544 11.32 35.31 -11.74
C GLN A 544 11.24 36.31 -12.91
N PHE A 545 11.62 35.88 -14.12
CA PHE A 545 11.75 36.72 -15.32
C PHE A 545 10.72 36.44 -16.42
N ALA A 546 9.92 35.37 -16.30
CA ALA A 546 8.97 34.95 -17.34
C ALA A 546 7.53 34.85 -16.81
N ASN A 547 6.61 35.53 -17.50
CA ASN A 547 5.16 35.51 -17.23
C ASN A 547 4.37 35.42 -18.55
N PRO A 548 4.42 34.26 -19.24
CA PRO A 548 3.64 34.04 -20.45
C PRO A 548 2.14 34.27 -20.25
N VAL A 549 1.49 34.77 -21.29
CA VAL A 549 0.05 35.03 -21.35
C VAL A 549 -0.53 34.29 -22.55
N GLY A 550 -1.68 33.65 -22.36
CA GLY A 550 -2.40 32.90 -23.37
C GLY A 550 -3.88 33.24 -23.31
N GLU A 551 -4.55 33.06 -24.43
CA GLU A 551 -5.94 33.49 -24.61
C GLU A 551 -6.80 32.30 -25.05
N LEU A 552 -7.98 32.19 -24.46
CA LEU A 552 -8.98 31.17 -24.75
C LEU A 552 -10.31 31.87 -25.04
N GLU A 553 -11.03 31.44 -26.07
CA GLU A 553 -12.33 32.01 -26.42
C GLU A 553 -13.48 31.07 -26.03
N PHE A 554 -14.48 31.59 -25.34
CA PHE A 554 -15.69 30.87 -24.92
C PHE A 554 -16.93 31.56 -25.50
N VAL A 555 -17.92 30.80 -25.95
CA VAL A 555 -19.19 31.35 -26.46
C VAL A 555 -20.25 31.20 -25.38
N VAL A 556 -20.74 32.32 -24.84
CA VAL A 556 -21.75 32.34 -23.77
C VAL A 556 -23.14 32.53 -24.36
N GLY A 557 -24.00 31.55 -24.10
CA GLY A 557 -25.41 31.53 -24.48
C GLY A 557 -26.24 32.65 -23.82
N GLY A 558 -27.31 33.02 -24.52
CA GLY A 558 -28.28 34.06 -24.14
C GLY A 558 -29.01 33.81 -22.84
#